data_AF-A0AAE4I2I9-F1
#
_entry.id   AF-A0AAE4I2I9-F1
#
_cell.length_a   1.000
_cell.length_b   1.000
_cell.length_c   1.000
_cell.angle_alpha   90.00
_cell.angle_beta   90.00
_cell.angle_gamma   90.00
#
_symmetry.space_group_name_H-M   'P 1'
#
loop_
_entity.id
_entity.type
_entity.pdbx_description
1 polymer ?
#
loop_
_entity_poly.entity_id
_entity_poly.type
_entity_poly.pdbx_seq_one_letter_code
_entity_poly.pdbx_strand_id
1 'polypeptide(L)'
;MNDILFKKIKRANSKYAEYLSACDKVAKAAQKHINWNDSVGCAYMPGDGLCIEIEAHVCPATRFFELPDIIGNDMIDEYTYRTNCI
;
A
#
# COMPACT_ATOMS: atom_id res chain seq x y z
N MET A 1 -32.98 -7.88 11.27
CA MET A 1 -31.88 -8.10 10.30
C MET A 1 -31.45 -9.55 10.45
N ASN A 2 -31.47 -10.36 9.39
CA ASN A 2 -31.35 -11.82 9.45
C ASN A 2 -29.98 -12.26 10.03
N ASP A 3 -29.94 -13.23 10.95
CA ASP A 3 -28.71 -13.76 11.57
C ASP A 3 -27.64 -14.20 10.55
N ILE A 4 -28.07 -14.67 9.38
CA ILE A 4 -27.19 -15.03 8.26
C ILE A 4 -26.46 -13.79 7.72
N LEU A 5 -27.16 -12.66 7.62
CA LEU A 5 -26.59 -11.40 7.16
C LEU A 5 -25.56 -10.85 8.17
N PHE A 6 -25.86 -10.89 9.47
CA PHE A 6 -24.92 -10.49 10.50
C PHE A 6 -23.63 -11.31 10.48
N LYS A 7 -23.72 -12.64 10.31
CA LYS A 7 -22.53 -13.50 10.18
C LYS A 7 -21.67 -13.12 8.96
N LYS A 8 -22.30 -12.81 7.82
CA LYS A 8 -21.60 -12.36 6.61
C LYS A 8 -20.88 -11.02 6.83
N ILE A 9 -21.55 -10.05 7.45
CA ILE A 9 -20.96 -8.73 7.78
C ILE A 9 -19.77 -8.90 8.73
N LYS A 10 -19.92 -9.69 9.80
CA LYS A 10 -18.83 -9.94 10.75
C LYS A 10 -17.60 -10.55 10.06
N ARG A 11 -17.80 -11.53 9.18
CA ARG A 11 -16.71 -12.15 8.41
C ARG A 11 -16.02 -11.16 7.49
N ALA A 12 -16.77 -10.31 6.79
CA ALA A 12 -16.21 -9.26 5.94
C ALA A 12 -15.35 -8.29 6.75
N ASN A 13 -15.85 -7.81 7.90
CA ASN A 13 -15.11 -6.91 8.78
C ASN A 13 -13.82 -7.55 9.32
N SER A 14 -13.85 -8.82 9.72
CA SER A 14 -12.64 -9.53 10.15
C SER A 14 -11.60 -9.62 9.04
N LYS A 15 -12.01 -9.93 7.81
CA LYS A 15 -11.10 -9.96 6.65
C LYS A 15 -10.54 -8.59 6.30
N TYR A 16 -11.34 -7.54 6.42
CA TYR A 16 -10.86 -6.18 6.24
C TYR A 16 -9.84 -5.78 7.33
N ALA A 17 -10.05 -6.16 8.58
CA ALA A 17 -9.08 -5.92 9.66
C ALA A 17 -7.77 -6.68 9.45
N GLU A 18 -7.82 -7.94 9.00
CA GLU A 18 -6.64 -8.72 8.59
C GLU A 18 -5.88 -8.01 7.47
N TYR A 19 -6.59 -7.51 6.46
CA TYR A 19 -6.01 -6.71 5.37
C TYR A 19 -5.32 -5.45 5.90
N LEU A 20 -5.99 -4.64 6.72
CA LEU A 20 -5.41 -3.40 7.27
C LEU A 20 -4.12 -3.68 8.04
N SER A 21 -4.09 -4.76 8.84
CA SER A 21 -2.88 -5.15 9.57
C SER A 21 -1.73 -5.58 8.64
N ALA A 22 -2.03 -6.29 7.54
CA ALA A 22 -1.02 -6.65 6.55
C ALA A 22 -0.51 -5.42 5.77
N CYS A 23 -1.43 -4.54 5.38
CA CYS A 23 -1.17 -3.32 4.64
C CYS A 23 -0.30 -2.34 5.43
N ASP A 24 -0.55 -2.17 6.74
CA ASP A 24 0.29 -1.37 7.64
C ASP A 24 1.76 -1.87 7.70
N LYS A 25 1.98 -3.20 7.69
CA LYS A 25 3.33 -3.76 7.65
C LYS A 25 4.05 -3.44 6.34
N VAL A 26 3.31 -3.48 5.22
CA VAL A 26 3.83 -3.13 3.90
C VAL A 26 4.16 -1.64 3.82
N ALA A 27 3.27 -0.77 4.30
CA ALA A 27 3.52 0.68 4.38
C ALA A 27 4.76 1.00 5.23
N LYS A 28 4.92 0.37 6.39
CA LYS A 28 6.12 0.52 7.24
C LYS A 28 7.40 0.03 6.58
N ALA A 29 7.33 -1.01 5.73
CA ALA A 29 8.46 -1.43 4.94
C ALA A 29 8.79 -0.40 3.86
N ALA A 30 7.77 0.12 3.15
CA ALA A 30 7.93 1.13 2.13
C ALA A 30 8.51 2.46 2.67
N GLN A 31 8.09 2.87 3.88
CA GLN A 31 8.60 4.07 4.56
C GLN A 31 10.13 4.06 4.72
N LYS A 32 10.78 2.89 4.79
CA LYS A 32 12.25 2.80 4.89
C LYS A 32 12.97 3.31 3.65
N HIS A 33 12.28 3.32 2.51
CA HIS A 33 12.81 3.75 1.22
C HIS A 33 12.38 5.20 0.88
N ILE A 34 11.71 5.91 1.79
CA ILE A 34 11.18 7.28 1.57
C ILE A 34 11.59 8.18 2.75
N ASN A 35 12.25 9.31 2.46
CA ASN A 35 12.65 10.30 3.47
C ASN A 35 12.03 11.70 3.27
N TRP A 36 11.25 11.89 2.21
CA TRP A 36 10.62 13.15 1.86
C TRP A 36 9.15 13.24 2.29
N ASN A 37 8.56 12.13 2.75
CA ASN A 37 7.20 12.07 3.27
C ASN A 37 7.07 10.99 4.35
N ASP A 38 6.53 11.36 5.53
CA ASP A 38 6.33 10.47 6.68
C ASP A 38 4.94 9.80 6.70
N SER A 39 4.11 10.08 5.70
CA SER A 39 2.73 9.61 5.56
C SER A 39 2.62 8.57 4.45
N VAL A 40 3.47 7.54 4.52
CA VAL A 40 3.39 6.38 3.62
C VAL A 40 2.27 5.46 4.09
N GLY A 41 1.25 5.33 3.25
CA GLY A 41 0.10 4.44 3.41
C GLY A 41 0.16 3.23 2.51
N CYS A 42 -0.90 2.44 2.56
CA CYS A 42 -1.10 1.31 1.69
C CYS A 42 -2.60 1.18 1.40
N ALA A 43 -2.92 0.86 0.15
CA ALA A 43 -4.29 0.75 -0.35
C ALA A 43 -4.42 -0.44 -1.30
N TYR A 44 -5.65 -0.93 -1.50
CA TYR A 44 -5.93 -1.93 -2.52
C TYR A 44 -6.68 -1.27 -3.67
N MET A 45 -6.06 -1.26 -4.85
CA MET A 45 -6.63 -0.70 -6.06
C MET A 45 -7.19 -1.83 -6.93
N PRO A 46 -8.49 -1.81 -7.29
CA PRO A 46 -9.06 -2.81 -8.19
C PRO A 46 -8.32 -2.81 -9.55
N GLY A 47 -7.68 -3.93 -9.89
CA GLY A 47 -6.87 -4.07 -11.10
C GLY A 47 -5.37 -4.16 -10.82
N ASP A 48 -4.87 -3.28 -9.95
CA ASP A 48 -3.43 -3.20 -9.63
C ASP A 48 -3.04 -4.01 -8.38
N GLY A 49 -4.00 -4.31 -7.51
CA GLY A 49 -3.76 -5.04 -6.28
C GLY A 49 -3.31 -4.14 -5.14
N LEU A 50 -2.34 -4.60 -4.35
CA LEU A 50 -1.81 -3.86 -3.21
C LEU A 50 -0.88 -2.74 -3.70
N CYS A 51 -1.14 -1.51 -3.27
CA CYS A 51 -0.38 -0.33 -3.63
C CYS A 51 0.16 0.39 -2.38
N ILE A 52 1.31 1.04 -2.52
CA ILE A 52 1.81 2.07 -1.60
C ILE A 52 1.10 3.37 -1.97
N GLU A 53 0.59 4.08 -0.97
CA GLU A 53 -0.10 5.37 -1.15
C GLU A 53 0.71 6.46 -0.47
N ILE A 54 1.03 7.52 -1.20
CA ILE A 54 1.67 8.71 -0.64
C ILE A 54 0.92 9.91 -1.20
N GLU A 55 0.31 10.69 -0.31
CA GLU A 55 -0.59 11.79 -0.67
C GLU A 55 -1.74 11.33 -1.60
N ALA A 56 -1.76 11.78 -2.85
CA ALA A 56 -2.77 11.45 -3.85
C ALA A 56 -2.25 10.49 -4.94
N HIS A 57 -1.06 9.90 -4.75
CA HIS A 57 -0.40 9.03 -5.75
C HIS A 57 -0.28 7.62 -5.21
N VAL A 58 -0.49 6.64 -6.08
CA VAL A 58 -0.46 5.22 -5.73
C VAL A 58 0.54 4.46 -6.58
N CYS A 59 1.30 3.58 -5.95
CA CYS A 59 2.27 2.74 -6.64
C CYS A 59 1.98 1.27 -6.37
N PRO A 60 1.82 0.42 -7.39
CA PRO A 60 1.75 -1.03 -7.17
C PRO A 60 2.92 -1.48 -6.30
N ALA A 61 2.64 -2.21 -5.21
CA ALA A 61 3.64 -2.50 -4.18
C ALA A 61 4.84 -3.27 -4.76
N THR A 62 4.60 -4.20 -5.69
CA THR A 62 5.67 -4.90 -6.41
C THR A 62 6.57 -3.93 -7.17
N ARG A 63 5.97 -2.99 -7.90
CA ARG A 63 6.72 -1.96 -8.64
C ARG A 63 7.52 -1.07 -7.71
N PHE A 64 6.91 -0.61 -6.61
CA PHE A 64 7.59 0.22 -5.62
C PHE A 64 8.87 -0.45 -5.09
N PHE A 65 8.79 -1.73 -4.70
CA PHE A 65 9.95 -2.46 -4.15
C PHE A 65 10.99 -2.85 -5.20
N GLU A 66 10.69 -2.75 -6.50
CA GLU A 66 11.68 -2.90 -7.59
C GLU A 66 12.46 -1.60 -7.85
N LEU A 67 11.91 -0.43 -7.47
CA LEU A 67 12.54 0.86 -7.76
C LEU A 67 13.97 0.97 -7.22
N PRO A 68 14.29 0.54 -5.99
CA PRO A 68 15.65 0.63 -5.47
C PRO A 68 16.70 -0.07 -6.35
N ASP A 69 16.36 -1.25 -6.86
CA ASP A 69 17.23 -2.01 -7.77
C ASP A 69 17.38 -1.33 -9.13
N ILE A 70 16.30 -0.71 -9.62
CA ILE A 70 16.27 0.00 -10.91
C ILE A 70 17.13 1.27 -10.88
N ILE A 71 17.03 2.05 -9.80
CA ILE A 71 17.74 3.32 -9.66
C ILE A 71 19.13 3.16 -9.04
N GLY A 72 19.45 1.97 -8.51
CA GLY A 72 20.71 1.70 -7.82
C GLY A 72 20.87 2.47 -6.51
N ASN A 73 19.76 2.82 -5.85
CA ASN A 73 19.73 3.57 -4.61
C ASN A 73 18.55 3.10 -3.75
N ASP A 74 18.81 2.84 -2.47
CA ASP A 74 17.80 2.37 -1.51
C ASP A 74 16.70 3.42 -1.25
N MET A 75 17.04 4.70 -1.39
CA MET A 75 16.13 5.81 -1.17
C MET A 75 15.48 6.26 -2.48
N ILE A 76 14.15 6.22 -2.52
CA ILE A 76 13.32 6.64 -3.64
C ILE A 76 12.95 8.12 -3.43
N ASP A 77 13.41 8.99 -4.32
CA ASP A 77 13.02 10.40 -4.29
C ASP A 77 11.60 10.63 -4.84
N GLU A 78 11.06 11.81 -4.59
CA GLU A 78 9.71 12.18 -4.98
C GLU A 78 9.50 12.09 -6.50
N TYR A 79 10.52 12.50 -7.28
CA TYR A 79 10.46 12.48 -8.74
C TYR A 79 10.36 11.04 -9.28
N THR A 80 11.18 10.14 -8.76
CA THR A 80 11.20 8.72 -9.14
C THR A 80 9.87 8.07 -8.80
N TYR A 81 9.33 8.34 -7.60
CA TYR A 81 8.02 7.85 -7.20
C TYR A 81 6.94 8.36 -8.15
N ARG A 82 6.81 9.68 -8.35
CA ARG A 82 5.74 10.26 -9.19
C ARG A 82 5.83 9.88 -10.67
N THR A 83 7.01 9.55 -11.19
CA THR A 83 7.17 9.16 -12.60
C THR A 83 6.98 7.66 -12.87
N ASN A 84 7.06 6.83 -11.84
CA ASN A 84 6.91 5.37 -11.94
C ASN A 84 5.60 4.83 -11.33
N CYS A 85 4.82 5.71 -10.71
CA CYS A 85 3.59 5.40 -10.01
C CYS A 85 2.42 6.22 -10.61
N ILE A 86 1.17 5.84 -10.30
CA ILE A 86 -0.06 6.35 -10.91
C ILE A 86 -0.61 7.54 -10.11
#